data_AF-A0A5T0JZH2-F1
#
_entry.id   AF-A0A5T0JZH2-F1
#
_cell.length_a   1.000
_cell.length_b   1.000
_cell.length_c   1.000
_cell.angle_alpha   90.00
_cell.angle_beta   90.00
_cell.angle_gamma   90.00
#
_symmetry.space_group_name_H-M   'P 1'
#
loop_
_entity.id
_entity.type
_entity.pdbx_description
1 polymer ?
#
loop_
_entity_poly.entity_id
_entity_poly.type
_entity_poly.pdbx_seq_one_letter_code
_entity_poly.pdbx_strand_id
1 'polypeptide(L)'
;IKDLNLSSFIEAKSGIFEKKNWILKEGNLTLLPKEYELGNKGLNISEFKELNTLEGFKPKIIEGVASDSDYSILDILESLELFKTQNISIESLKISLYKLVFMPFFAPFLMLIMYYFFPVIARFFNLAFVAFVAFVVTLLTWGMLFLLSRLSENGVILSELGIVMPIVLLIFLGGFMFYKHR
;
A
#
# COMPACT_ATOMS: atom_id res chain seq x y z
N ILE A 1 6.72 -17.97 14.72
CA ILE A 1 6.66 -17.41 16.09
C ILE A 1 5.56 -18.15 16.83
N LYS A 2 5.91 -19.11 17.70
CA LYS A 2 4.99 -19.60 18.74
C LYS A 2 5.27 -18.73 19.97
N ASP A 3 4.24 -18.07 20.50
CA ASP A 3 4.25 -17.34 21.78
C ASP A 3 5.06 -16.03 21.87
N LEU A 4 5.31 -15.32 20.76
CA LEU A 4 6.09 -14.05 20.71
C LEU A 4 7.53 -14.14 21.27
N ASN A 5 8.00 -15.33 21.64
CA ASN A 5 9.36 -15.56 22.09
C ASN A 5 10.33 -15.66 20.91
N LEU A 6 11.42 -14.90 20.99
CA LEU A 6 12.49 -14.90 20.01
C LEU A 6 13.30 -16.20 20.11
N SER A 7 13.28 -17.02 19.07
CA SER A 7 14.00 -18.29 19.03
C SER A 7 15.43 -18.16 18.47
N SER A 8 15.65 -17.19 17.59
CA SER A 8 16.89 -17.07 16.83
C SER A 8 17.08 -15.67 16.27
N PHE A 9 18.34 -15.25 16.16
CA PHE A 9 18.76 -14.00 15.55
C PHE A 9 19.89 -14.27 14.55
N ILE A 10 19.83 -13.63 13.38
CA ILE A 10 20.83 -13.77 12.31
C ILE A 10 21.36 -12.38 12.00
N GLU A 11 22.68 -12.24 12.00
CA GLU A 11 23.39 -11.04 11.58
C GLU A 11 24.41 -11.41 10.51
N ALA A 12 24.54 -10.62 9.44
CA ALA A 12 25.48 -10.86 8.36
C ALA A 12 26.04 -9.54 7.82
N LYS A 13 27.28 -9.56 7.29
CA LYS A 13 27.92 -8.36 6.73
C LYS A 13 27.36 -7.94 5.38
N SER A 14 26.96 -8.90 4.55
CA SER A 14 26.42 -8.62 3.22
C SER A 14 25.42 -9.69 2.78
N GLY A 15 24.54 -9.32 1.86
CA GLY A 15 23.58 -10.23 1.25
C GLY A 15 23.54 -10.00 -0.26
N ILE A 16 23.53 -11.09 -1.03
CA ILE A 16 23.40 -11.04 -2.50
C ILE A 16 22.12 -11.80 -2.88
N PHE A 17 21.27 -11.18 -3.71
CA PHE A 17 20.08 -11.85 -4.21
C PHE A 17 20.39 -12.66 -5.47
N GLU A 18 20.28 -13.98 -5.39
CA GLU A 18 20.48 -14.91 -6.50
C GLU A 18 19.35 -15.94 -6.58
N LYS A 19 18.83 -16.18 -7.80
CA LYS A 19 17.87 -17.26 -8.11
C LYS A 19 16.71 -17.39 -7.10
N LYS A 20 16.12 -16.26 -6.70
CA LYS A 20 15.00 -16.12 -5.74
C LYS A 20 15.36 -16.21 -4.26
N ASN A 21 16.62 -16.33 -3.89
CA ASN A 21 17.07 -16.40 -2.51
C ASN A 21 18.06 -15.30 -2.19
N TRP A 22 18.11 -14.89 -0.93
CA TRP A 22 19.19 -14.08 -0.40
C TRP A 22 20.29 -15.00 0.12
N ILE A 23 21.50 -14.83 -0.40
CA ILE A 23 22.71 -15.47 0.08
C ILE A 23 23.40 -14.47 1.00
N LEU A 24 23.26 -14.69 2.31
CA LEU A 24 23.94 -13.91 3.33
C LEU A 24 25.39 -14.41 3.47
N LYS A 25 26.36 -13.49 3.44
CA LYS A 25 27.79 -13.80 3.55
C LYS A 25 28.35 -13.26 4.85
N GLU A 26 29.17 -14.09 5.48
CA GLU A 26 29.92 -13.80 6.71
C GLU A 26 29.03 -13.26 7.83
N GLY A 27 28.45 -14.16 8.61
CA GLY A 27 27.51 -13.80 9.66
C GLY A 27 27.49 -14.74 10.85
N ASN A 28 26.71 -14.35 11.85
CA ASN A 28 26.52 -15.06 13.10
C ASN A 28 25.06 -15.43 13.26
N LEU A 29 24.80 -16.69 13.60
CA LEU A 29 23.49 -17.19 14.00
C LEU A 29 23.52 -17.41 15.52
N THR A 30 22.68 -16.65 16.22
CA THR A 30 22.49 -16.77 17.67
C THR A 30 21.18 -17.50 17.93
N LEU A 31 21.25 -18.68 18.54
CA LEU A 31 20.10 -19.47 18.97
C LEU A 31 19.84 -19.21 20.45
N LEU A 32 18.60 -18.81 20.77
CA LEU A 32 18.16 -18.58 22.13
C LEU A 32 17.60 -19.89 22.72
N PRO A 33 17.92 -20.22 23.99
CA PRO A 33 17.33 -21.38 24.64
C PRO A 33 15.81 -21.17 24.82
N LYS A 34 15.04 -22.24 24.66
CA LYS A 34 13.57 -22.20 24.83
C LYS A 34 13.16 -22.01 26.29
N GLU A 35 13.98 -22.50 27.22
CA GLU A 35 13.75 -22.46 28.67
C GLU A 35 15.04 -22.00 29.35
N TYR A 36 14.93 -21.01 30.24
CA TYR A 36 16.05 -20.45 30.97
C TYR A 36 16.19 -21.19 32.32
N GLU A 37 16.85 -22.33 32.29
CA GLU A 37 17.16 -23.10 33.50
C GLU A 37 18.63 -22.93 33.92
N LEU A 38 18.85 -22.76 35.22
CA LEU A 38 20.19 -22.66 35.81
C LEU A 38 20.97 -23.97 35.58
N GLY A 39 22.11 -23.87 34.88
CA GLY A 39 23.00 -25.01 34.59
C GLY A 39 22.82 -25.64 33.21
N ASN A 40 21.81 -25.24 32.44
CA ASN A 40 21.62 -25.68 31.05
C ASN A 40 22.44 -24.85 30.05
N LYS A 41 22.53 -25.33 28.80
CA LYS A 41 23.19 -24.61 27.71
C LYS A 41 22.50 -23.26 27.49
N GLY A 42 23.26 -22.17 27.64
CA GLY A 42 22.81 -20.81 27.38
C GLY A 42 22.70 -20.50 25.89
N LEU A 43 23.00 -19.25 25.52
CA LEU A 43 23.02 -18.81 24.12
C LEU A 43 24.03 -19.62 23.31
N ASN A 44 23.62 -20.10 22.14
CA ASN A 44 24.52 -20.77 21.20
C ASN A 44 24.78 -19.85 20.00
N ILE A 45 26.03 -19.46 19.80
CA ILE A 45 26.45 -18.58 18.71
C ILE A 45 27.28 -19.40 17.74
N SER A 46 26.85 -19.47 16.49
CA SER A 46 27.56 -20.15 15.41
C SER A 46 27.83 -19.20 14.26
N GLU A 47 29.07 -19.16 13.79
CA GLU A 47 29.46 -18.41 12.59
C GLU A 47 29.11 -19.19 11.32
N PHE A 48 28.68 -18.49 10.28
CA PHE A 48 28.45 -19.06 8.96
C PHE A 48 29.17 -18.23 7.88
N LYS A 49 29.70 -18.94 6.88
CA LYS A 49 30.28 -18.29 5.69
C LYS A 49 29.20 -17.86 4.71
N GLU A 50 28.24 -18.75 4.44
CA GLU A 50 27.12 -18.51 3.55
C GLU A 50 25.85 -19.11 4.14
N LEU A 51 24.74 -18.36 4.09
CA LEU A 51 23.43 -18.80 4.53
C LEU A 51 22.36 -18.35 3.53
N ASN A 52 21.60 -19.31 3.00
CA ASN A 52 20.48 -19.05 2.11
C ASN A 52 19.21 -18.76 2.93
N THR A 53 18.55 -17.64 2.67
CA THR A 53 17.35 -17.20 3.39
C THR A 53 16.45 -16.32 2.51
N LEU A 54 15.35 -15.83 3.08
CA LEU A 54 14.41 -14.88 2.46
C LEU A 54 13.96 -15.31 1.07
N GLU A 55 13.61 -16.60 0.94
CA GLU A 55 13.13 -17.16 -0.32
C GLU A 55 11.89 -16.41 -0.81
N GLY A 56 11.94 -15.98 -2.07
CA GLY A 56 10.86 -15.24 -2.72
C GLY A 56 10.83 -13.73 -2.43
N PHE A 57 11.57 -13.21 -1.45
CA PHE A 57 11.68 -11.77 -1.21
C PHE A 57 12.61 -11.11 -2.20
N LYS A 58 12.10 -10.80 -3.38
CA LYS A 58 12.82 -10.03 -4.39
C LYS A 58 13.20 -8.64 -3.84
N PRO A 59 14.33 -8.05 -4.27
CA PRO A 59 14.72 -6.69 -3.86
C PRO A 59 13.60 -5.67 -4.02
N LYS A 60 12.88 -5.71 -5.14
CA LYS A 60 11.71 -4.84 -5.39
C LYS A 60 10.63 -4.92 -4.29
N ILE A 61 10.39 -6.10 -3.73
CA ILE A 61 9.39 -6.31 -2.68
C ILE A 61 9.85 -5.68 -1.37
N ILE A 62 11.14 -5.82 -1.06
CA ILE A 62 11.75 -5.19 0.12
C ILE A 62 11.76 -3.67 -0.05
N GLU A 63 12.17 -3.18 -1.22
CA GLU A 63 12.17 -1.75 -1.58
C GLU A 63 10.76 -1.15 -1.54
N GLY A 64 9.74 -1.86 -2.03
CA GLY A 64 8.36 -1.40 -2.04
C GLY A 64 7.74 -1.24 -0.65
N VAL A 65 8.23 -1.99 0.34
CA VAL A 65 7.82 -1.85 1.74
C VAL A 65 8.70 -0.85 2.51
N ALA A 66 9.99 -0.80 2.19
CA ALA A 66 10.96 0.04 2.90
C ALA A 66 10.98 1.50 2.42
N SER A 67 10.66 1.74 1.16
CA SER A 67 10.70 3.05 0.49
C SER A 67 9.39 3.27 -0.26
N ASP A 68 8.84 4.49 -0.24
CA ASP A 68 7.70 4.96 -1.07
C ASP A 68 8.05 4.93 -2.59
N SER A 69 8.52 3.79 -3.08
CA SER A 69 9.08 3.57 -4.41
C SER A 69 8.00 3.22 -5.43
N ASP A 70 8.34 3.35 -6.72
CA ASP A 70 7.45 3.10 -7.86
C ASP A 70 7.04 1.62 -7.92
N TYR A 71 5.97 1.29 -7.21
CA TYR A 71 5.44 -0.05 -7.08
C TYR A 71 4.33 -0.29 -8.11
N SER A 72 4.53 -1.25 -9.03
CA SER A 72 3.50 -1.57 -10.03
C SER A 72 2.37 -2.41 -9.43
N ILE A 73 1.18 -2.39 -10.05
CA ILE A 73 0.05 -3.24 -9.64
C ILE A 73 0.47 -4.72 -9.59
N LEU A 74 1.26 -5.18 -10.57
CA LEU A 74 1.71 -6.57 -10.64
C LEU A 74 2.66 -6.93 -9.50
N ASP A 75 3.60 -6.03 -9.16
CA ASP A 75 4.53 -6.24 -8.05
C ASP A 75 3.79 -6.29 -6.69
N ILE A 76 2.74 -5.46 -6.53
CA ILE A 76 1.86 -5.49 -5.34
C ILE A 76 1.15 -6.84 -5.22
N LEU A 77 0.58 -7.33 -6.32
CA LEU A 77 -0.14 -8.61 -6.32
C LEU A 77 0.78 -9.78 -5.98
N GLU A 78 2.01 -9.81 -6.55
CA GLU A 78 2.99 -10.85 -6.22
C GLU A 78 3.37 -10.80 -4.73
N SER A 79 3.49 -9.59 -4.17
CA SER A 79 3.84 -9.40 -2.75
C SER A 79 2.71 -9.78 -1.81
N LEU A 80 1.46 -9.52 -2.20
CA LEU A 80 0.28 -9.94 -1.44
C LEU A 80 0.24 -11.46 -1.30
N GLU A 81 0.55 -12.21 -2.37
CA GLU A 81 0.59 -13.67 -2.33
C GLU A 81 1.71 -14.18 -1.41
N LEU A 82 2.91 -13.60 -1.52
CA LEU A 82 4.06 -13.96 -0.68
C LEU A 82 3.81 -13.65 0.80
N PHE A 83 3.28 -12.46 1.11
CA PHE A 83 3.06 -12.02 2.48
C PHE A 83 1.94 -12.83 3.15
N LYS A 84 0.90 -13.19 2.38
CA LYS A 84 -0.17 -14.06 2.85
C LYS A 84 0.34 -15.46 3.18
N THR A 85 1.24 -16.01 2.35
CA THR A 85 1.84 -17.34 2.58
C THR A 85 2.71 -17.35 3.84
N GLN A 86 3.35 -16.21 4.15
CA GLN A 86 4.24 -16.05 5.30
C GLN A 86 3.55 -15.46 6.55
N ASN A 87 2.22 -15.27 6.49
CA ASN A 87 1.42 -14.69 7.57
C ASN A 87 1.92 -13.31 8.04
N ILE A 88 2.40 -12.49 7.09
CA ILE A 88 2.82 -11.10 7.29
C ILE A 88 1.63 -10.17 7.03
N SER A 89 1.61 -9.00 7.65
CA SER A 89 0.55 -8.01 7.43
C SER A 89 0.50 -7.54 5.97
N ILE A 90 -0.69 -7.57 5.39
CA ILE A 90 -0.95 -7.18 3.99
C ILE A 90 -1.59 -5.79 3.86
N GLU A 91 -1.76 -5.07 4.97
CA GLU A 91 -2.54 -3.83 5.03
C GLU A 91 -1.92 -2.70 4.20
N SER A 92 -0.61 -2.47 4.36
CA SER A 92 0.12 -1.47 3.57
C SER A 92 0.03 -1.76 2.06
N LEU A 93 0.17 -3.03 1.67
CA LEU A 93 0.05 -3.46 0.28
C LEU A 93 -1.36 -3.23 -0.29
N LYS A 94 -2.41 -3.51 0.51
CA LYS A 94 -3.80 -3.22 0.12
C LYS A 94 -4.04 -1.73 -0.10
N ILE A 95 -3.54 -0.88 0.81
CA ILE A 95 -3.67 0.57 0.73
C ILE A 95 -3.03 1.09 -0.56
N SER A 96 -1.80 0.64 -0.87
CA SER A 96 -1.11 1.00 -2.12
C SER A 96 -1.86 0.51 -3.35
N LEU A 97 -2.38 -0.72 -3.32
CA LEU A 97 -3.20 -1.26 -4.42
C LEU A 97 -4.45 -0.42 -4.65
N TYR A 98 -5.19 -0.09 -3.58
CA TYR A 98 -6.42 0.67 -3.69
C TYR A 98 -6.17 2.09 -4.21
N LYS A 99 -5.09 2.75 -3.78
CA LYS A 99 -4.70 4.05 -4.35
C LYS A 99 -4.42 3.95 -5.84
N LEU A 100 -3.66 2.94 -6.27
CA LEU A 100 -3.27 2.79 -7.66
C LEU A 100 -4.45 2.44 -8.58
N VAL A 101 -5.42 1.66 -8.07
CA VAL A 101 -6.61 1.24 -8.83
C VAL A 101 -7.73 2.27 -8.79
N PHE A 102 -8.07 2.82 -7.61
CA PHE A 102 -9.29 3.63 -7.44
C PHE A 102 -9.06 5.13 -7.62
N MET A 103 -7.92 5.67 -7.17
CA MET A 103 -7.66 7.12 -7.22
C MET A 103 -7.75 7.72 -8.64
N PRO A 104 -7.31 7.04 -9.72
CA PRO A 104 -7.46 7.56 -11.09
C PRO A 104 -8.90 7.81 -11.52
N PHE A 105 -9.88 7.09 -10.95
CA PHE A 105 -11.29 7.25 -11.31
C PHE A 105 -11.92 8.53 -10.76
N PHE A 106 -11.29 9.21 -9.80
CA PHE A 106 -11.78 10.49 -9.30
C PHE A 106 -12.02 11.50 -10.44
N ALA A 107 -11.03 11.70 -11.30
CA ALA A 107 -11.07 12.74 -12.33
C ALA A 107 -12.18 12.54 -13.38
N PRO A 108 -12.33 11.39 -14.05
CA PRO A 108 -13.36 11.21 -15.08
C PRO A 108 -14.78 11.28 -14.50
N PHE A 109 -15.02 10.72 -13.31
CA PHE A 109 -16.35 10.77 -12.71
C PHE A 109 -16.70 12.13 -12.11
N LEU A 110 -15.72 12.86 -11.60
CA LEU A 110 -15.93 14.26 -11.21
C LEU A 110 -16.24 15.12 -12.44
N MET A 111 -15.50 14.91 -13.54
CA MET A 111 -15.76 15.60 -14.81
C MET A 111 -17.19 15.32 -15.32
N LEU A 112 -17.66 14.09 -15.20
CA LEU A 112 -19.02 13.71 -15.57
C LEU A 112 -20.07 14.42 -14.70
N ILE A 113 -19.86 14.50 -13.37
CA ILE A 113 -20.70 15.28 -12.47
C ILE A 113 -20.68 16.76 -12.86
N MET A 114 -19.50 17.31 -13.13
CA MET A 114 -19.31 18.69 -13.54
C MET A 114 -20.07 19.01 -14.82
N TYR A 115 -20.00 18.13 -15.84
CA TYR A 115 -20.69 18.30 -17.12
C TYR A 115 -22.19 18.57 -16.96
N TYR A 116 -22.85 17.90 -16.01
CA TYR A 116 -24.26 18.15 -15.71
C TYR A 116 -24.55 19.61 -15.29
N PHE A 117 -23.60 20.26 -14.61
CA PHE A 117 -23.74 21.65 -14.16
C PHE A 117 -23.26 22.67 -15.20
N PHE A 118 -22.66 22.25 -16.32
CA PHE A 118 -22.24 23.18 -17.37
C PHE A 118 -23.47 23.68 -18.15
N PRO A 119 -23.65 25.01 -18.30
CA PRO A 119 -24.75 25.55 -19.07
C PRO A 119 -24.56 25.24 -20.57
N VAL A 120 -25.61 24.72 -21.22
CA VAL A 120 -25.61 24.36 -22.66
C VAL A 120 -25.43 25.60 -23.56
N ILE A 121 -25.76 26.80 -23.07
CA ILE A 121 -25.69 28.06 -23.83
C ILE A 121 -24.82 29.07 -23.06
N ALA A 122 -23.60 29.32 -23.56
CA ALA A 122 -22.63 30.25 -22.97
C ALA A 122 -23.09 31.72 -22.93
N ARG A 123 -24.19 32.05 -23.62
CA ARG A 123 -24.65 33.43 -23.85
C ARG A 123 -25.18 34.13 -22.60
N PHE A 124 -25.59 33.39 -21.57
CA PHE A 124 -26.25 33.95 -20.38
C PHE A 124 -25.54 33.67 -19.06
N PHE A 125 -24.37 33.02 -19.08
CA PHE A 125 -23.65 32.65 -17.87
C PHE A 125 -22.26 33.27 -17.84
N ASN A 126 -21.85 33.75 -16.66
CA ASN A 126 -20.48 34.17 -16.43
C ASN A 126 -19.57 32.92 -16.41
N LEU A 127 -18.97 32.63 -17.56
CA LEU A 127 -18.11 31.46 -17.74
C LEU A 127 -16.93 31.44 -16.74
N ALA A 128 -16.39 32.62 -16.41
CA ALA A 128 -15.32 32.73 -15.42
C ALA A 128 -15.78 32.29 -14.03
N PHE A 129 -17.02 32.63 -13.64
CA PHE A 129 -17.59 32.18 -12.37
C PHE A 129 -17.82 30.67 -12.34
N VAL A 130 -18.33 30.08 -13.42
CA VAL A 130 -18.53 28.62 -13.52
C VAL A 130 -17.19 27.88 -13.44
N ALA A 131 -16.17 28.36 -14.16
CA ALA A 131 -14.83 27.79 -14.13
C ALA A 131 -14.19 27.92 -12.73
N PHE A 132 -14.39 29.04 -12.05
CA PHE A 132 -13.92 29.23 -10.67
C PHE A 132 -14.55 28.22 -9.71
N VAL A 133 -15.88 28.04 -9.77
CA VAL A 133 -16.59 27.05 -8.95
C VAL A 133 -16.09 25.63 -9.27
N ALA A 134 -15.90 25.30 -10.54
CA ALA A 134 -15.38 24.00 -10.97
C ALA A 134 -13.99 23.71 -10.40
N PHE A 135 -13.10 24.70 -10.43
CA PHE A 135 -11.76 24.60 -9.87
C PHE A 135 -11.81 24.37 -8.35
N VAL A 136 -12.61 25.15 -7.62
CA VAL A 136 -12.76 25.00 -6.17
C VAL A 136 -13.32 23.63 -5.79
N VAL A 137 -14.38 23.17 -6.46
CA VAL A 137 -14.97 21.85 -6.20
C VAL A 137 -13.98 20.72 -6.48
N THR A 138 -13.19 20.83 -7.54
CA THR A 138 -12.14 19.86 -7.89
C THR A 138 -11.09 19.78 -6.79
N LEU A 139 -10.58 20.92 -6.32
CA LEU A 139 -9.59 20.96 -5.24
C LEU A 139 -10.14 20.44 -3.92
N LEU A 140 -11.37 20.80 -3.54
CA LEU A 140 -11.98 20.33 -2.31
C LEU A 140 -12.20 18.81 -2.33
N THR A 141 -12.69 18.28 -3.45
CA THR A 141 -12.93 16.83 -3.58
C THR A 141 -11.62 16.07 -3.59
N TRP A 142 -10.61 16.54 -4.33
CA TRP A 142 -9.28 15.95 -4.33
C TRP A 142 -8.63 16.02 -2.94
N GLY A 143 -8.70 17.17 -2.27
CA GLY A 143 -8.15 17.36 -0.93
C GLY A 143 -8.82 16.47 0.11
N MET A 144 -10.14 16.28 0.03
CA MET A 144 -10.88 15.34 0.89
C MET A 144 -10.43 13.90 0.66
N LEU A 145 -10.33 13.47 -0.60
CA LEU A 145 -9.84 12.12 -0.95
C LEU A 145 -8.41 11.89 -0.46
N PHE A 146 -7.54 12.89 -0.63
CA PHE A 146 -6.16 12.84 -0.14
C PHE A 146 -6.09 12.74 1.39
N LEU A 147 -6.93 13.49 2.12
CA LEU A 147 -7.01 13.40 3.57
C LEU A 147 -7.47 12.01 4.02
N LEU A 148 -8.53 11.47 3.42
CA LEU A 148 -9.03 10.13 3.74
C LEU A 148 -8.01 9.04 3.43
N SER A 149 -7.26 9.16 2.32
CA SER A 149 -6.19 8.21 2.01
C SER A 149 -5.05 8.29 3.02
N ARG A 150 -4.67 9.50 3.46
CA ARG A 150 -3.64 9.68 4.51
C ARG A 150 -4.09 9.13 5.87
N LEU A 151 -5.36 9.27 6.23
CA LEU A 151 -5.89 8.67 7.46
C LEU A 151 -5.87 7.13 7.40
N SER A 152 -6.12 6.56 6.22
CA SER A 152 -6.01 5.12 6.01
C SER A 152 -4.56 4.62 6.08
N GLU A 153 -3.61 5.34 5.51
CA GLU A 153 -2.18 4.99 5.59
C GLU A 153 -1.67 4.93 7.02
N ASN A 154 -2.17 5.81 7.89
CA ASN A 154 -1.81 5.84 9.30
C ASN A 154 -2.63 4.86 10.16
N GLY A 155 -3.44 3.99 9.55
CA GLY A 155 -4.24 3.00 10.27
C GLY A 155 -5.39 3.57 11.11
N VAL A 156 -5.75 4.85 10.91
CA VAL A 156 -6.85 5.51 11.66
C VAL A 156 -8.21 5.04 11.13
N ILE A 157 -8.31 4.80 9.83
CA ILE A 157 -9.53 4.36 9.14
C ILE A 157 -9.21 3.14 8.28
N LEU A 158 -10.14 2.20 8.15
CA LEU A 158 -10.03 1.07 7.25
C LEU A 158 -9.82 1.53 5.80
N SER A 159 -8.92 0.87 5.09
CA SER A 159 -8.56 1.20 3.70
C SER A 159 -9.72 1.14 2.71
N GLU A 160 -10.66 0.24 2.96
CA GLU A 160 -11.91 0.08 2.22
C GLU A 160 -12.81 1.31 2.37
N LEU A 161 -12.83 1.94 3.56
CA LEU A 161 -13.64 3.13 3.83
C LEU A 161 -12.92 4.42 3.44
N GLY A 162 -11.61 4.50 3.63
CA GLY A 162 -10.84 5.71 3.35
C GLY A 162 -10.59 5.95 1.86
N ILE A 163 -10.42 4.88 1.06
CA ILE A 163 -10.01 5.01 -0.35
C ILE A 163 -11.11 4.52 -1.30
N VAL A 164 -11.60 3.30 -1.09
CA VAL A 164 -12.53 2.66 -2.04
C VAL A 164 -13.92 3.30 -1.98
N MET A 165 -14.50 3.40 -0.79
CA MET A 165 -15.85 3.93 -0.58
C MET A 165 -16.09 5.32 -1.21
N PRO A 166 -15.26 6.36 -0.98
CA PRO A 166 -15.55 7.68 -1.52
C PRO A 166 -15.47 7.72 -3.05
N ILE A 167 -14.56 6.96 -3.67
CA ILE A 167 -14.49 6.83 -5.13
C ILE A 167 -15.73 6.11 -5.67
N VAL A 168 -16.13 5.01 -5.04
CA VAL A 168 -17.34 4.26 -5.43
C VAL A 168 -18.59 5.14 -5.34
N LEU A 169 -18.74 5.95 -4.29
CA LEU A 169 -19.82 6.93 -4.18
C LEU A 169 -19.79 7.94 -5.32
N LEU A 170 -18.61 8.44 -5.68
CA LEU A 170 -18.43 9.39 -6.78
C LEU A 170 -18.81 8.76 -8.14
N ILE A 171 -18.43 7.49 -8.35
CA ILE A 171 -18.84 6.70 -9.53
C ILE A 171 -20.35 6.58 -9.61
N PHE A 172 -21.02 6.20 -8.51
CA PHE A 172 -22.48 6.05 -8.47
C PHE A 172 -23.19 7.39 -8.69
N LEU A 173 -22.72 8.47 -8.05
CA LEU A 173 -23.29 9.81 -8.21
C LEU A 173 -23.13 10.32 -9.65
N GLY A 174 -21.95 10.13 -10.24
CA GLY A 174 -21.71 10.46 -11.64
C GLY A 174 -22.64 9.66 -12.56
N GLY A 175 -22.63 8.33 -12.45
CA GLY A 175 -23.50 7.47 -13.26
C GLY A 175 -24.99 7.81 -13.14
N PHE A 176 -25.46 8.09 -11.92
CA PHE A 176 -26.85 8.50 -11.67
C PHE A 176 -27.20 9.84 -12.34
N MET A 177 -26.32 10.84 -12.23
CA MET A 177 -26.50 12.15 -12.86
C MET A 177 -26.55 12.04 -14.38
N PHE A 178 -25.69 11.22 -14.98
CA PHE A 178 -25.70 10.96 -16.42
C PHE A 178 -26.97 10.26 -16.87
N TYR A 179 -27.43 9.24 -16.14
CA TYR A 179 -28.67 8.54 -16.47
C TYR A 179 -29.89 9.46 -16.41
N LYS A 180 -29.98 10.33 -15.39
CA LYS A 180 -31.09 11.28 -15.23
C LYS A 180 -31.11 12.38 -16.29
N HIS A 181 -29.96 12.73 -16.86
CA HIS A 181 -29.83 13.79 -17.87
C HIS A 181 -30.05 13.30 -19.31
N ARG A 182 -30.17 11.97 -19.51
CA ARG A 182 -30.54 11.34 -20.78
C ARG A 182 -32.06 11.17 -20.87
#